data_AF-A0A0F9ZUI5-F1
#
_entry.id   AF-A0A0F9ZUI5-F1
#
_cell.length_a   1.000
_cell.length_b   1.000
_cell.length_c   1.000
_cell.angle_alpha   90.00
_cell.angle_beta   90.00
_cell.angle_gamma   90.00
#
_symmetry.space_group_name_H-M   'P 1'
#
loop_
_entity.id
_entity.type
_entity.pdbx_description
1 polymer ?
#
loop_
_entity_poly.entity_id
_entity_poly.type
_entity_poly.pdbx_seq_one_letter_code
_entity_poly.pdbx_strand_id
1 'polypeptide(L)'
;MILREPNPKKDLYRLRDKVLRHYLNSNTYVLNSKSYLKWSVLDKKTQELEFQKAGFDLRVIVIDSKVVGIMKRTPRSGEFLSNFSKRIIIGNIAVETARRFKLDYVGVDIMLGNGNKWKVLEVNRACQFKGFEKALKINVAKEVTEFFN
;
A
#
# COMPACT_ATOMS: atom_id res chain seq x y z
N MET A 1 -4.29 6.74 -8.70
CA MET A 1 -4.05 5.43 -9.34
C MET A 1 -2.54 5.24 -9.46
N ILE A 2 -1.97 4.15 -8.92
CA ILE A 2 -0.54 3.84 -9.11
C ILE A 2 -0.41 3.09 -10.44
N LEU A 3 0.23 3.73 -11.40
CA LEU A 3 0.50 3.16 -12.72
C LEU A 3 1.70 2.23 -12.66
N ARG A 4 1.51 0.98 -13.10
CA ARG A 4 2.58 0.01 -13.27
C ARG A 4 2.82 -0.17 -14.77
N GLU A 5 4.07 -0.13 -15.22
CA GLU A 5 4.43 -0.52 -16.60
C GLU A 5 5.32 -1.77 -16.65
N PRO A 6 5.22 -2.59 -17.71
CA PRO A 6 5.67 -3.98 -17.69
C PRO A 6 7.12 -4.22 -18.15
N ASN A 7 7.88 -3.23 -18.64
CA ASN A 7 9.18 -3.52 -19.27
C ASN A 7 10.19 -2.34 -19.27
N PRO A 8 11.44 -2.51 -18.76
CA PRO A 8 12.41 -1.43 -18.58
C PRO A 8 13.41 -1.27 -19.75
N LYS A 9 12.96 -1.09 -21.00
CA LYS A 9 13.87 -0.78 -22.13
C LYS A 9 13.76 0.68 -22.61
N LYS A 10 14.86 1.43 -22.38
CA LYS A 10 15.37 2.74 -22.86
C LYS A 10 14.48 3.85 -23.49
N ASP A 11 13.25 3.62 -23.92
CA ASP A 11 12.30 4.68 -24.36
C ASP A 11 11.36 5.17 -23.23
N LEU A 12 11.82 4.99 -21.99
CA LEU A 12 11.00 4.68 -20.80
C LEU A 12 10.15 5.80 -20.20
N TYR A 13 10.15 7.00 -20.78
CA TYR A 13 9.48 8.15 -20.17
C TYR A 13 8.29 8.66 -20.98
N ARG A 14 8.21 8.32 -22.28
CA ARG A 14 7.18 8.90 -23.15
C ARG A 14 5.77 8.40 -22.83
N LEU A 15 5.59 7.11 -22.54
CA LEU A 15 4.27 6.56 -22.19
C LEU A 15 3.86 6.99 -20.78
N ARG A 16 4.74 6.80 -19.79
CA ARG A 16 4.64 7.35 -18.43
C ARG A 16 4.15 8.81 -18.42
N ASP A 17 4.84 9.69 -19.16
CA ASP A 17 4.52 11.12 -19.18
C ASP A 17 3.20 11.42 -19.87
N LYS A 18 2.80 10.61 -20.87
CA LYS A 18 1.48 10.71 -21.50
C LYS A 18 0.38 10.32 -20.54
N VAL A 19 0.58 9.25 -19.76
CA VAL A 19 -0.41 8.78 -18.80
C VAL A 19 -0.53 9.76 -17.62
N LEU A 20 0.59 10.30 -17.11
CA LEU A 20 0.57 11.37 -16.11
C LEU A 20 -0.21 12.59 -16.63
N ARG A 21 0.09 13.05 -17.86
CA ARG A 21 -0.62 14.16 -18.50
C ARG A 21 -2.11 13.88 -18.66
N HIS A 22 -2.48 12.67 -19.06
CA HIS A 22 -3.88 12.27 -19.17
C HIS A 22 -4.62 12.42 -17.82
N TYR A 23 -4.03 11.95 -16.71
CA TYR A 23 -4.63 12.09 -15.38
C TYR A 23 -4.69 13.53 -14.87
N LEU A 24 -3.65 14.32 -15.11
CA LEU A 24 -3.66 15.74 -14.74
C LEU A 24 -4.72 16.52 -15.52
N ASN A 25 -4.93 16.19 -16.80
CA ASN A 25 -5.92 16.85 -17.66
C ASN A 25 -7.36 16.40 -17.39
N SER A 26 -7.57 15.23 -16.77
CA SER A 26 -8.90 14.70 -16.43
C SER A 26 -9.39 15.14 -15.04
N ASN A 27 -8.82 16.20 -14.48
CA ASN A 27 -9.13 16.72 -13.14
C ASN A 27 -8.89 15.67 -12.03
N THR A 28 -8.02 14.68 -12.27
CA THR A 28 -7.69 13.62 -11.30
C THR A 28 -6.50 14.06 -10.44
N TYR A 29 -6.63 13.91 -9.12
CA TYR A 29 -5.54 14.24 -8.20
C TYR A 29 -4.45 13.14 -8.20
N VAL A 30 -3.27 13.48 -8.71
CA VAL A 30 -2.08 12.61 -8.69
C VAL A 30 -1.19 13.02 -7.52
N LEU A 31 -1.30 12.26 -6.43
CA LEU A 31 -0.66 12.53 -5.12
C LEU A 31 0.87 12.68 -5.17
N ASN A 32 1.52 12.06 -6.17
CA ASN A 32 2.95 12.15 -6.36
C ASN A 32 3.34 13.02 -7.56
N SER A 33 2.45 13.82 -8.15
CA SER A 33 2.71 14.59 -9.39
C SER A 33 4.04 15.37 -9.40
N LYS A 34 4.39 16.01 -8.27
CA LYS A 34 5.65 16.77 -8.11
C LYS A 34 6.90 15.87 -7.94
N SER A 35 6.75 14.70 -7.33
CA SER A 35 7.83 13.71 -7.20
C SER A 35 7.92 12.81 -8.43
N TYR A 36 6.86 12.70 -9.23
CA TYR A 36 6.77 11.82 -10.40
C TYR A 36 7.80 12.16 -11.49
N LEU A 37 8.17 13.43 -11.62
CA LEU A 37 9.22 13.90 -12.53
C LEU A 37 10.64 13.76 -11.94
N LYS A 38 10.75 13.74 -10.60
CA LYS A 38 12.02 13.60 -9.87
C LYS A 38 12.40 12.15 -9.58
N TRP A 39 11.42 11.26 -9.64
CA TRP A 39 11.56 9.84 -9.36
C TRP A 39 11.49 9.13 -10.70
N SER A 40 12.65 8.88 -11.30
CA SER A 40 12.76 8.18 -12.59
C SER A 40 12.02 6.85 -12.60
N VAL A 41 11.95 6.21 -11.44
CA VAL A 41 11.21 4.99 -11.20
C VAL A 41 10.74 5.10 -9.74
N LEU A 42 9.55 4.60 -9.42
CA LEU A 42 9.37 3.91 -8.13
C LEU A 42 10.37 2.75 -8.19
N ASP A 43 11.64 3.04 -7.93
CA ASP A 43 12.75 2.15 -8.27
C ASP A 43 12.51 0.86 -7.52
N LYS A 44 11.99 -0.14 -8.24
CA LYS A 44 11.79 -1.47 -7.70
C LYS A 44 13.07 -1.94 -7.05
N LYS A 45 14.24 -1.53 -7.57
CA LYS A 45 15.53 -1.83 -6.96
C LYS A 45 15.72 -1.11 -5.62
N THR A 46 15.38 0.17 -5.47
CA THR A 46 15.42 0.86 -4.17
C THR A 46 14.37 0.31 -3.20
N GLN A 47 13.14 0.07 -3.66
CA GLN A 47 12.10 -0.57 -2.84
C GLN A 47 12.53 -1.98 -2.43
N GLU A 48 13.12 -2.74 -3.34
CA GLU A 48 13.67 -4.08 -3.12
C GLU A 48 14.88 -4.04 -2.18
N LEU A 49 15.79 -3.08 -2.31
CA LEU A 49 16.92 -2.89 -1.41
C LEU A 49 16.46 -2.50 -0.01
N GLU A 50 15.47 -1.62 0.11
CA GLU A 50 14.87 -1.27 1.40
C GLU A 50 14.06 -2.44 1.98
N PHE A 51 13.37 -3.22 1.15
CA PHE A 51 12.66 -4.43 1.57
C PHE A 51 13.63 -5.55 1.98
N GLN A 52 14.74 -5.72 1.28
CA GLN A 52 15.82 -6.64 1.64
C GLN A 52 16.42 -6.29 3.00
N LYS A 53 16.58 -4.99 3.30
CA LYS A 53 17.02 -4.52 4.63
C LYS A 53 15.94 -4.72 5.70
N ALA A 54 14.68 -4.42 5.38
CA ALA A 54 13.57 -4.54 6.32
C ALA A 54 13.21 -6.01 6.64
N GLY A 55 13.39 -6.90 5.67
CA GLY A 55 13.10 -8.33 5.74
C GLY A 55 11.61 -8.70 5.68
N PHE A 56 10.70 -7.73 5.86
CA PHE A 56 9.26 -7.93 5.81
C PHE A 56 8.52 -6.63 5.46
N ASP A 57 7.28 -6.78 5.03
CA ASP A 57 6.29 -5.70 5.05
C ASP A 57 5.03 -6.13 5.83
N LEU A 58 4.16 -5.18 6.08
CA LEU A 58 2.88 -5.35 6.75
C LEU A 58 1.76 -4.96 5.78
N ARG A 59 0.82 -5.88 5.57
CA ARG A 59 -0.48 -5.59 4.96
C ARG A 59 -1.44 -5.17 6.05
N VAL A 60 -2.06 -4.00 5.91
CA VAL A 60 -3.18 -3.56 6.75
C VAL A 60 -4.42 -3.48 5.87
N ILE A 61 -5.53 -4.08 6.29
CA ILE A 61 -6.82 -3.83 5.66
C ILE A 61 -7.60 -2.85 6.53
N VAL A 62 -8.09 -1.79 5.89
CA VAL A 62 -8.95 -0.78 6.51
C VAL A 62 -10.30 -0.81 5.79
N ILE A 63 -11.37 -0.86 6.58
CA ILE A 63 -12.76 -0.69 6.13
C ILE A 63 -13.34 0.44 6.96
N ASP A 64 -13.91 1.46 6.34
CA ASP A 64 -14.57 2.58 7.02
C ASP A 64 -13.74 3.18 8.17
N SER A 65 -12.48 3.52 7.88
CA SER A 65 -11.52 4.03 8.87
C SER A 65 -11.24 3.09 10.07
N LYS A 66 -11.75 1.86 10.06
CA LYS A 66 -11.47 0.80 11.04
C LYS A 66 -10.43 -0.17 10.51
N VAL A 67 -9.42 -0.47 11.33
CA VAL A 67 -8.44 -1.50 11.01
C VAL A 67 -9.07 -2.88 11.21
N VAL A 68 -9.20 -3.62 10.12
CA VAL A 68 -9.72 -5.00 10.10
C VAL A 68 -8.65 -5.98 10.59
N GLY A 69 -7.39 -5.74 10.24
CA GLY A 69 -6.27 -6.56 10.67
C GLY A 69 -4.93 -6.06 10.17
N ILE A 70 -3.86 -6.68 10.68
CA ILE A 70 -2.48 -6.41 10.28
C ILE A 70 -1.77 -7.76 10.11
N MET A 71 -1.35 -8.06 8.88
CA MET A 71 -0.63 -9.28 8.55
C MET A 71 0.81 -8.95 8.16
N LYS A 72 1.78 -9.65 8.74
CA LYS A 72 3.18 -9.58 8.34
C LYS A 72 3.43 -10.49 7.14
N ARG A 73 4.06 -9.94 6.11
CA ARG A 73 4.48 -10.66 4.90
C ARG A 73 6.00 -10.78 4.88
N THR A 74 6.46 -12.02 4.87
CA THR A 74 7.86 -12.42 4.72
C THR A 74 7.97 -13.39 3.54
N PRO A 75 9.16 -13.53 2.92
CA PRO A 75 9.38 -14.49 1.83
C PRO A 75 9.00 -15.94 2.18
N ARG A 76 9.12 -16.31 3.47
CA ARG A 76 8.49 -17.50 4.08
C ARG A 76 7.27 -17.02 4.88
N SER A 77 6.08 -17.18 4.32
CA SER A 77 4.82 -16.51 4.68
C SER A 77 4.27 -16.79 6.10
N GLY A 78 3.45 -15.86 6.65
CA GLY A 78 2.27 -16.22 7.45
C GLY A 78 2.13 -15.69 8.89
N GLU A 79 2.89 -14.69 9.33
CA GLU A 79 2.82 -14.21 10.72
C GLU A 79 1.89 -12.99 10.90
N PHE A 80 1.33 -12.83 12.10
CA PHE A 80 0.60 -11.63 12.51
C PHE A 80 1.44 -10.78 13.48
N LEU A 81 1.17 -9.48 13.54
CA LEU A 81 1.91 -8.59 14.43
C LEU A 81 1.33 -8.68 15.86
N SER A 82 2.08 -9.24 16.82
CA SER A 82 1.61 -9.44 18.21
C SER A 82 1.75 -8.19 19.10
N ASN A 83 2.75 -7.34 18.88
CA ASN A 83 3.04 -6.21 19.77
C ASN A 83 2.01 -5.07 19.63
N PHE A 84 1.24 -4.84 20.70
CA PHE A 84 0.14 -3.87 20.75
C PHE A 84 0.55 -2.43 20.39
N SER A 85 1.65 -1.92 20.95
CA SER A 85 2.13 -0.56 20.67
C SER A 85 2.46 -0.34 19.19
N LYS A 86 3.08 -1.34 18.55
CA LYS A 86 3.37 -1.30 17.10
C LYS A 86 2.07 -1.35 16.29
N ARG A 87 1.09 -2.17 16.69
CA ARG A 87 -0.22 -2.26 16.01
C ARG A 87 -0.95 -0.92 15.99
N ILE A 88 -0.95 -0.17 17.10
CA ILE A 88 -1.59 1.16 17.16
C ILE A 88 -0.94 2.11 16.15
N ILE A 89 0.39 2.22 16.17
CA ILE A 89 1.12 3.15 15.28
C ILE A 89 0.86 2.81 13.81
N ILE A 90 0.96 1.53 13.45
CA ILE A 90 0.76 1.05 12.07
C ILE A 90 -0.70 1.22 11.64
N GLY A 91 -1.65 0.93 12.54
CA GLY A 91 -3.08 1.13 12.30
C GLY A 91 -3.40 2.59 12.02
N ASN A 92 -2.90 3.52 12.84
CA ASN A 92 -3.10 4.96 12.65
C ASN A 92 -2.56 5.45 11.31
N ILE A 93 -1.37 4.96 10.90
CA ILE A 93 -0.81 5.28 9.57
C ILE A 93 -1.74 4.79 8.46
N ALA A 94 -2.27 3.57 8.56
CA ALA A 94 -3.15 3.01 7.54
C ALA A 94 -4.49 3.75 7.46
N VAL A 95 -5.10 4.09 8.60
CA VAL A 95 -6.35 4.85 8.67
C VAL A 95 -6.18 6.26 8.11
N GLU A 96 -5.12 6.97 8.49
CA GLU A 96 -4.83 8.30 7.95
C GLU A 96 -4.56 8.24 6.43
N THR A 97 -3.92 7.16 5.96
CA THR A 97 -3.74 6.90 4.52
C THR A 97 -5.09 6.70 3.83
N ALA A 98 -5.97 5.85 4.36
CA ALA A 98 -7.31 5.64 3.81
C ALA A 98 -8.10 6.96 3.71
N ARG A 99 -8.09 7.74 4.79
CA ARG A 99 -8.76 9.05 4.90
C ARG A 99 -8.25 10.05 3.86
N ARG A 100 -6.93 10.18 3.71
CA ARG A 100 -6.32 11.09 2.72
C ARG A 100 -6.66 10.72 1.27
N PHE A 101 -6.84 9.43 1.01
CA PHE A 101 -7.18 8.92 -0.31
C PHE A 101 -8.69 8.81 -0.55
N LYS A 102 -9.53 9.10 0.47
CA LYS A 102 -10.99 8.96 0.43
C LYS A 102 -11.41 7.55 -0.02
N LEU A 103 -10.85 6.53 0.64
CA LEU A 103 -11.13 5.12 0.35
C LEU A 103 -11.76 4.46 1.57
N ASP A 104 -12.96 3.91 1.37
CA ASP A 104 -13.71 3.21 2.43
C ASP A 104 -13.30 1.73 2.54
N TYR A 105 -12.66 1.17 1.51
CA TYR A 105 -12.04 -0.15 1.52
C TYR A 105 -10.65 -0.09 0.89
N VAL A 106 -9.62 -0.42 1.67
CA VAL A 106 -8.23 -0.33 1.19
C VAL A 106 -7.28 -1.31 1.89
N GLY A 107 -6.35 -1.83 1.10
CA GLY A 107 -5.15 -2.51 1.61
C GLY A 107 -3.96 -1.55 1.59
N VAL A 108 -3.35 -1.29 2.74
CA VAL A 108 -2.16 -0.44 2.87
C VAL A 108 -0.96 -1.30 3.19
N ASP A 109 0.05 -1.27 2.32
CA ASP A 109 1.30 -1.99 2.51
C ASP A 109 2.31 -1.04 3.17
N ILE A 110 2.86 -1.46 4.30
CA ILE A 110 3.73 -0.63 5.16
C ILE A 110 5.01 -1.41 5.46
N MET A 111 6.17 -0.76 5.41
CA MET A 111 7.43 -1.35 5.85
C MET A 111 8.17 -0.45 6.83
N LEU A 112 9.09 -1.03 7.59
CA LEU A 112 10.05 -0.26 8.37
C LEU A 112 11.18 0.20 7.47
N GLY A 113 11.30 1.50 7.25
CA GLY A 113 12.41 2.09 6.51
C GLY A 113 13.55 2.55 7.42
N ASN A 114 14.58 3.14 6.80
CA ASN A 114 15.74 3.69 7.51
C ASN A 114 15.35 4.63 8.68
N GLY A 115 16.14 4.58 9.76
CA GLY A 115 15.92 5.38 10.96
C GLY A 115 14.73 4.95 11.82
N ASN A 116 14.31 3.69 11.73
CA ASN A 116 13.17 3.11 12.46
C ASN A 116 11.84 3.84 12.19
N LYS A 117 11.65 4.37 10.97
CA LYS A 117 10.42 5.05 10.57
C LYS A 117 9.58 4.17 9.65
N TRP A 118 8.30 4.01 9.98
CA TRP A 118 7.34 3.31 9.14
C TRP A 118 7.04 4.12 7.87
N LYS A 119 7.00 3.43 6.72
CA LYS A 119 6.73 4.02 5.40
C LYS A 119 5.61 3.26 4.71
N VAL A 120 4.67 4.00 4.11
CA VAL A 120 3.66 3.43 3.20
C VAL A 120 4.33 3.13 1.86
N LEU A 121 4.19 1.89 1.40
CA LEU A 121 4.71 1.39 0.13
C LEU A 121 3.68 1.46 -0.98
N GLU A 122 2.48 0.95 -0.71
CA GLU A 122 1.41 0.84 -1.69
C GLU A 122 0.05 1.02 -1.02
N VAL A 123 -0.88 1.60 -1.78
CA VAL A 123 -2.27 1.79 -1.38
C VAL A 123 -3.16 1.11 -2.42
N ASN A 124 -3.77 -0.01 -2.03
CA ASN A 124 -4.52 -0.91 -2.89
C ASN A 124 -6.04 -0.70 -2.69
N ARG A 125 -6.67 0.05 -3.60
CA ARG A 125 -8.14 0.31 -3.60
C ARG A 125 -9.02 -0.93 -3.80
N ALA A 126 -8.45 -2.02 -4.32
CA ALA A 126 -9.12 -3.29 -4.55
C ALA A 126 -8.25 -4.41 -3.96
N CYS A 127 -8.06 -4.34 -2.63
CA CYS A 127 -7.18 -5.28 -1.95
C CYS A 127 -7.76 -6.70 -2.03
N GLN A 128 -6.89 -7.68 -2.28
CA GLN A 128 -7.24 -9.09 -2.14
C GLN A 128 -7.01 -9.53 -0.69
N PHE A 129 -7.90 -10.36 -0.16
CA PHE A 129 -7.88 -10.77 1.25
C PHE A 129 -7.80 -12.27 1.51
N LYS A 130 -7.82 -13.15 0.49
CA LYS A 130 -7.77 -14.61 0.69
C LYS A 130 -6.59 -15.08 1.56
N GLY A 131 -5.38 -14.61 1.27
CA GLY A 131 -4.19 -14.93 2.08
C GLY A 131 -4.21 -14.30 3.47
N PHE A 132 -4.81 -13.10 3.56
CA PHE A 132 -4.94 -12.32 4.79
C PHE A 132 -5.91 -12.98 5.77
N GLU A 133 -7.09 -13.38 5.31
CA GLU A 133 -8.06 -14.16 6.07
C GLU A 133 -7.46 -15.48 6.55
N LYS A 134 -6.72 -16.19 5.68
CA LYS A 134 -6.06 -17.45 6.07
C LYS A 134 -5.05 -17.25 7.21
N ALA A 135 -4.28 -16.16 7.17
CA ALA A 135 -3.26 -15.84 8.16
C ALA A 135 -3.85 -15.36 9.50
N LEU A 136 -4.90 -14.53 9.45
CA LEU A 136 -5.49 -13.92 10.64
C LEU A 136 -6.69 -14.67 11.20
N LYS A 137 -7.22 -15.66 10.46
CA LYS A 137 -8.44 -16.41 10.83
C LYS A 137 -9.65 -15.50 11.04
N ILE A 138 -9.81 -14.54 10.14
CA ILE A 138 -10.92 -13.58 10.12
C ILE A 138 -11.72 -13.70 8.82
N ASN A 139 -12.91 -13.10 8.79
CA ASN A 139 -13.77 -13.02 7.60
C ASN A 139 -13.90 -11.56 7.15
N VAL A 140 -13.06 -11.16 6.21
CA VAL A 140 -13.03 -9.80 5.64
C VAL A 140 -14.28 -9.56 4.80
N ALA A 141 -14.77 -10.57 4.07
CA ALA A 141 -16.00 -10.41 3.28
C ALA A 141 -17.19 -10.03 4.16
N LYS A 142 -17.30 -10.64 5.35
CA LYS A 142 -18.31 -10.29 6.35
C LYS A 142 -18.18 -8.84 6.83
N GLU A 143 -16.98 -8.39 7.20
CA GLU A 143 -16.75 -7.00 7.62
C GLU A 143 -17.11 -6.00 6.51
N VAL A 144 -16.86 -6.34 5.24
CA VAL A 144 -17.29 -5.50 4.10
C VAL A 144 -18.81 -5.47 3.97
N THR A 145 -19.49 -6.61 4.08
CA THR A 145 -20.96 -6.64 4.01
C THR A 145 -21.62 -5.90 5.16
N GLU A 146 -21.07 -6.00 6.37
CA GLU A 146 -21.57 -5.29 7.55
C GLU A 146 -21.40 -3.78 7.45
N PHE A 147 -20.40 -3.31 6.69
CA PHE A 147 -20.25 -1.88 6.40
C PHE A 147 -21.37 -1.31 5.49
N PHE A 148 -21.93 -2.12 4.58
CA PHE A 148 -22.98 -1.69 3.65
C PHE A 148 -24.41 -1.96 4.14
N ASN A 149 -24.56 -2.64 5.29
CA ASN A 149 -25.86 -2.93 5.90
C ASN A 149 -26.25 -1.85 6.91
#